data_AF-A0A1B9DGI9-F1
#
_entry.id   AF-A0A1B9DGI9-F1
#
_cell.length_a   1.000
_cell.length_b   1.000
_cell.length_c   1.000
_cell.angle_alpha   90.00
_cell.angle_beta   90.00
_cell.angle_gamma   90.00
#
_symmetry.space_group_name_H-M   'P 1'
#
loop_
_entity.id
_entity.type
_entity.pdbx_description
1 polymer ?
#
loop_
_entity_poly.entity_id
_entity_poly.type
_entity_poly.pdbx_seq_one_letter_code
_entity_poly.pdbx_strand_id
1 'polypeptide(L)'
;METILKQQQNLSFRAVTITDLNAIISLYQQQNTSFTESNLQFNHQFGLPLYVAEWDNEIVGYSYVAATNSDDYCLKTTINTTFSNYPINEHLILESELFFESEWQNDSLKKLKMAIDQLVNWLNNSKS
;
A
#
# COMPACT_ATOMS: atom_id res chain seq x y z
N MET A 1 -35.49 -23.43 14.06
CA MET A 1 -35.07 -22.02 14.16
C MET A 1 -33.66 -21.99 13.61
N GLU A 2 -33.51 -21.65 12.33
CA GLU A 2 -32.20 -21.67 11.65
C GLU A 2 -31.46 -20.38 11.98
N THR A 3 -30.33 -20.50 12.67
CA THR A 3 -29.47 -19.37 12.96
C THR A 3 -28.69 -19.04 11.69
N ILE A 4 -29.16 -18.02 10.96
CA ILE A 4 -28.41 -17.45 9.84
C ILE A 4 -27.17 -16.77 10.43
N LEU A 5 -26.02 -17.45 10.36
CA LEU A 5 -24.71 -16.85 10.58
C LEU A 5 -24.53 -15.78 9.49
N LYS A 6 -24.87 -14.53 9.80
CA LYS A 6 -24.32 -13.39 9.04
C LYS A 6 -22.81 -13.48 9.21
N GLN A 7 -22.10 -13.91 8.17
CA GLN A 7 -20.66 -13.68 8.08
C GLN A 7 -20.46 -12.18 8.33
N GLN A 8 -19.92 -11.83 9.50
CA GLN A 8 -19.44 -10.48 9.74
C GLN A 8 -18.33 -10.28 8.72
N GLN A 9 -18.62 -9.45 7.74
CA GLN A 9 -17.64 -8.93 6.80
C GLN A 9 -16.56 -8.23 7.63
N ASN A 10 -15.40 -8.86 7.74
CA ASN A 10 -14.35 -8.42 8.65
C ASN A 10 -13.35 -7.57 7.89
N LEU A 11 -13.67 -6.28 7.76
CA LEU A 11 -12.68 -5.29 7.38
C LEU A 11 -11.68 -5.13 8.53
N SER A 12 -10.40 -5.33 8.24
CA SER A 12 -9.31 -5.14 9.20
C SER A 12 -8.19 -4.31 8.58
N PHE A 13 -7.44 -3.63 9.44
CA PHE A 13 -6.30 -2.80 9.07
C PHE A 13 -5.07 -3.32 9.80
N ARG A 14 -3.97 -3.50 9.09
CA ARG A 14 -2.71 -3.99 9.67
C ARG A 14 -1.51 -3.50 8.89
N ALA A 15 -0.34 -3.51 9.54
CA ALA A 15 0.93 -3.23 8.89
C ALA A 15 1.22 -4.24 7.77
N VAL A 16 1.88 -3.76 6.72
CA VAL A 16 2.31 -4.56 5.57
C VAL A 16 3.35 -5.60 6.01
N THR A 17 3.20 -6.80 5.46
CA THR A 17 4.16 -7.90 5.55
C THR A 17 4.66 -8.28 4.16
N ILE A 18 5.75 -9.04 4.09
CA ILE A 18 6.32 -9.48 2.80
C ILE A 18 5.32 -10.30 1.97
N THR A 19 4.45 -11.08 2.62
CA THR A 19 3.43 -11.88 1.92
C THR A 19 2.38 -11.04 1.20
N ASP A 20 2.20 -9.79 1.62
CA ASP A 20 1.21 -8.87 1.04
C ASP A 20 1.68 -8.23 -0.26
N LEU A 21 3.00 -8.24 -0.52
CA LEU A 21 3.60 -7.53 -1.64
C LEU A 21 3.00 -7.96 -2.99
N ASN A 22 2.69 -9.24 -3.17
CA ASN A 22 2.06 -9.73 -4.41
C ASN A 22 0.67 -9.09 -4.65
N ALA A 23 -0.13 -8.95 -3.60
CA ALA A 23 -1.45 -8.32 -3.70
C ALA A 23 -1.33 -6.81 -3.92
N ILE A 24 -0.40 -6.15 -3.22
CA ILE A 24 -0.12 -4.71 -3.37
C ILE A 24 0.34 -4.39 -4.79
N ILE A 25 1.26 -5.18 -5.34
CA ILE A 25 1.72 -5.06 -6.72
C ILE A 25 0.54 -5.21 -7.68
N SER A 26 -0.33 -6.19 -7.46
CA SER A 26 -1.50 -6.44 -8.32
C SER A 26 -2.45 -5.23 -8.30
N LEU A 27 -2.76 -4.68 -7.12
CA LEU A 27 -3.59 -3.48 -6.98
C LEU A 27 -2.95 -2.25 -7.64
N TYR A 28 -1.64 -2.06 -7.47
CA TYR A 28 -0.90 -0.98 -8.11
C TYR A 28 -0.99 -1.05 -9.65
N GLN A 29 -0.86 -2.25 -10.21
CA GLN A 29 -0.95 -2.49 -11.65
C GLN A 29 -2.36 -2.23 -12.18
N GLN A 30 -3.38 -2.67 -11.46
CA GLN A 30 -4.79 -2.44 -11.84
C GLN A 30 -5.14 -0.95 -11.92
N GLN A 31 -4.58 -0.12 -11.03
CA GLN A 31 -4.81 1.33 -11.06
C GLN A 31 -4.01 2.04 -12.16
N ASN A 32 -2.85 1.49 -12.55
CA ASN A 32 -2.01 2.04 -13.60
C ASN A 32 -2.26 1.30 -14.92
N THR A 33 -3.42 1.57 -15.53
CA THR A 33 -3.94 0.95 -16.76
C THR A 33 -3.05 1.09 -18.01
N SER A 34 -1.96 1.86 -17.93
CA SER A 34 -0.99 2.05 -19.01
C SER A 34 0.10 0.98 -19.08
N PHE A 35 0.20 0.07 -18.10
CA PHE A 35 1.22 -0.97 -18.13
C PHE A 35 0.70 -2.24 -18.81
N THR A 36 1.27 -2.56 -19.97
CA THR A 36 1.26 -3.94 -20.46
C THR A 36 2.17 -4.76 -19.55
N GLU A 37 1.72 -5.95 -19.13
CA GLU A 37 2.35 -6.80 -18.08
C GLU A 37 3.86 -7.01 -18.27
N SER A 38 4.36 -6.86 -19.50
CA SER A 38 5.74 -7.08 -19.92
C SER A 38 6.72 -5.92 -19.69
N ASN A 39 6.29 -4.72 -19.31
CA ASN A 39 7.20 -3.55 -19.12
C ASN A 39 6.91 -2.71 -17.86
N LEU A 40 6.50 -3.36 -16.76
CA LEU A 40 6.37 -2.66 -15.48
C LEU A 40 7.74 -2.35 -14.89
N GLN A 41 8.29 -1.18 -15.21
CA GLN A 41 9.30 -0.55 -14.37
C GLN A 41 8.59 0.16 -13.23
N PHE A 42 8.70 -0.40 -12.03
CA PHE A 42 8.36 0.32 -10.82
C PHE A 42 9.29 1.53 -10.72
N ASN A 43 8.73 2.66 -10.30
CA ASN A 43 9.46 3.90 -10.06
C ASN A 43 9.16 4.38 -8.63
N HIS A 44 9.73 5.51 -8.21
CA HIS A 44 9.54 6.04 -6.85
C HIS A 44 8.07 6.37 -6.49
N GLN A 45 7.16 6.43 -7.47
CA GLN A 45 5.72 6.60 -7.23
C GLN A 45 5.05 5.32 -6.71
N PHE A 46 5.69 4.16 -6.82
CA PHE A 46 5.27 2.94 -6.11
C PHE A 46 5.33 3.16 -4.59
N GLY A 47 6.34 3.91 -4.13
CA GLY A 47 6.52 4.26 -2.73
C GLY A 47 6.88 3.06 -1.84
N LEU A 48 6.76 3.25 -0.54
CA LEU A 48 6.93 2.22 0.49
C LEU A 48 5.55 1.92 1.09
N PRO A 49 5.00 0.71 0.88
CA PRO A 49 3.74 0.32 1.50
C PRO A 49 3.86 0.24 3.02
N LEU A 50 2.86 0.74 3.74
CA LEU A 50 2.87 0.80 5.22
C LEU A 50 1.78 -0.06 5.84
N TYR A 51 0.52 0.16 5.44
CA TYR A 51 -0.64 -0.58 5.94
C TYR A 51 -1.47 -1.17 4.80
N VAL A 52 -2.16 -2.26 5.08
CA VAL A 52 -3.17 -2.87 4.21
C VAL A 52 -4.53 -2.86 4.88
N ALA A 53 -5.56 -2.72 4.04
CA ALA A 53 -6.94 -2.98 4.38
C ALA A 53 -7.30 -4.36 3.82
N GLU A 54 -7.69 -5.26 4.70
CA GLU A 54 -8.03 -6.64 4.39
C GLU A 54 -9.53 -6.85 4.64
N TRP A 55 -10.23 -7.34 3.62
CA TRP A 55 -11.65 -7.68 3.67
C TRP A 55 -11.80 -9.15 3.32
N ASP A 56 -12.34 -9.96 4.24
CA ASP A 56 -12.54 -11.40 4.06
C ASP A 56 -11.27 -12.12 3.52
N ASN A 57 -10.11 -11.79 4.11
CA ASN A 57 -8.79 -12.30 3.72
C ASN A 57 -8.23 -11.82 2.38
N GLU A 58 -8.87 -10.86 1.73
CA GLU A 58 -8.38 -10.23 0.51
C GLU A 58 -7.90 -8.80 0.79
N ILE A 59 -6.72 -8.43 0.28
CA ILE A 59 -6.25 -7.05 0.37
C ILE A 59 -7.04 -6.20 -0.62
N VAL A 60 -7.86 -5.31 -0.09
CA VAL A 60 -8.75 -4.42 -0.87
C VAL A 60 -8.20 -3.00 -0.96
N GLY A 61 -7.17 -2.68 -0.20
CA GLY A 61 -6.47 -1.42 -0.31
C GLY A 61 -5.18 -1.41 0.49
N TYR A 62 -4.32 -0.45 0.22
CA TYR A 62 -3.10 -0.24 0.97
C TYR A 62 -2.75 1.25 1.00
N SER A 63 -2.03 1.63 2.03
CA SER A 63 -1.37 2.93 2.13
C SER A 63 0.11 2.79 1.81
N TYR A 64 0.68 3.87 1.30
CA TYR A 64 2.08 3.94 0.99
C TYR A 64 2.59 5.36 1.15
N VAL A 65 3.86 5.48 1.49
CA VAL A 65 4.55 6.76 1.48
C VAL A 65 5.36 6.88 0.20
N ALA A 66 5.19 7.99 -0.51
CA ALA A 66 5.94 8.29 -1.72
C ALA A 66 6.74 9.59 -1.54
N ALA A 67 7.98 9.57 -2.02
CA ALA A 67 8.78 10.79 -2.11
C ALA A 67 8.19 11.75 -3.14
N THR A 68 8.16 13.03 -2.81
CA THR A 68 7.82 14.11 -3.74
C THR A 68 9.09 14.79 -4.27
N ASN A 69 8.94 15.75 -5.17
CA ASN A 69 10.06 16.44 -5.81
C ASN A 69 10.84 17.38 -4.87
N SER A 70 10.38 17.61 -3.63
CA SER A 70 10.85 18.69 -2.75
C SER A 70 11.31 18.23 -1.36
N ASP A 71 12.03 17.10 -1.28
CA ASP A 71 12.48 16.48 -0.01
C ASP A 71 11.35 16.22 1.00
N ASP A 72 10.11 16.19 0.50
CA ASP A 72 8.91 15.96 1.29
C ASP A 72 8.28 14.64 0.87
N TYR A 73 7.48 14.05 1.74
CA TYR A 73 6.77 12.80 1.49
C TYR A 73 5.28 13.01 1.58
N CYS A 74 4.54 12.17 0.85
CA CYS A 74 3.10 12.18 0.89
C CYS A 74 2.62 10.77 1.17
N LEU A 75 1.79 10.64 2.21
CA LEU A 75 1.00 9.44 2.44
C LEU A 75 -0.12 9.41 1.41
N LYS A 76 -0.22 8.29 0.72
CA LYS A 76 -1.21 8.03 -0.31
C LYS A 76 -1.83 6.68 -0.06
N THR A 77 -2.98 6.46 -0.68
CA THR A 77 -3.68 5.18 -0.63
C THR A 77 -4.05 4.73 -2.02
N THR A 78 -4.13 3.42 -2.17
CA THR A 78 -4.65 2.74 -3.34
C THR A 78 -5.71 1.77 -2.85
N ILE A 79 -6.91 1.88 -3.38
CA ILE A 79 -8.07 1.08 -2.98
C ILE A 79 -8.66 0.47 -4.23
N ASN A 80 -9.09 -0.78 -4.13
CA ASN A 80 -9.89 -1.45 -5.14
C ASN A 80 -11.16 -0.63 -5.38
N THR A 81 -11.47 -0.33 -6.64
CA THR A 81 -12.59 0.53 -7.04
C THR A 81 -13.93 0.04 -6.53
N THR A 82 -14.09 -1.27 -6.31
CA THR A 82 -15.30 -1.86 -5.71
C THR A 82 -15.56 -1.36 -4.29
N PHE A 83 -14.52 -0.92 -3.59
CA PHE A 83 -14.55 -0.47 -2.20
C PHE A 83 -14.40 1.04 -2.05
N SER A 84 -14.47 1.82 -3.15
CA SER A 84 -14.23 3.28 -3.13
C SER A 84 -15.23 4.06 -2.27
N ASN A 85 -16.40 3.50 -2.01
CA ASN A 85 -17.46 4.14 -1.22
C ASN A 85 -17.37 3.84 0.29
N TYR A 86 -16.40 3.02 0.71
CA TYR A 86 -16.15 2.72 2.12
C TYR A 86 -15.12 3.69 2.70
N PRO A 87 -15.18 4.00 4.02
CA PRO A 87 -14.20 4.89 4.68
C PRO A 87 -12.81 4.26 4.87
N ILE A 88 -12.45 3.27 4.04
CA ILE A 88 -11.16 2.57 4.08
C ILE A 88 -10.00 3.54 3.89
N ASN A 89 -10.18 4.58 3.08
CA ASN A 89 -9.14 5.57 2.81
C ASN A 89 -8.74 6.34 4.08
N GLU A 90 -9.73 6.86 4.80
CA GLU A 90 -9.51 7.65 6.01
C GLU A 90 -8.83 6.83 7.09
N HIS A 91 -9.27 5.58 7.30
CA HIS A 91 -8.63 4.67 8.24
C HIS A 91 -7.20 4.30 7.85
N LEU A 92 -6.94 4.00 6.57
CA LEU A 92 -5.59 3.72 6.09
C LEU A 92 -4.65 4.89 6.30
N ILE A 93 -5.08 6.12 6.00
CA ILE A 93 -4.27 7.32 6.21
C ILE A 93 -3.96 7.49 7.70
N LEU A 94 -4.98 7.44 8.57
CA LEU A 94 -4.81 7.64 10.01
C LEU A 94 -3.84 6.64 10.64
N GLU A 95 -4.00 5.35 10.35
CA GLU A 95 -3.09 4.31 10.87
C GLU A 95 -1.67 4.48 10.34
N SER A 96 -1.53 4.93 9.10
CA SER A 96 -0.21 5.14 8.47
C SER A 96 0.49 6.38 8.98
N GLU A 97 -0.25 7.46 9.26
CA GLU A 97 0.29 8.67 9.88
C GLU A 97 0.88 8.34 11.25
N LEU A 98 0.11 7.64 12.09
CA LEU A 98 0.56 7.23 13.43
C LEU A 98 1.83 6.37 13.36
N PHE A 99 1.86 5.37 12.47
CA PHE A 99 3.03 4.51 12.28
C PHE A 99 4.23 5.29 11.72
N PHE A 100 4.00 6.15 10.74
CA PHE A 100 5.06 6.90 10.09
C PHE A 100 5.69 7.92 11.05
N GLU A 101 4.89 8.63 11.84
CA GLU A 101 5.37 9.57 12.84
C GLU A 101 6.17 8.90 13.97
N SER A 102 5.81 7.67 14.33
CA SER A 102 6.56 6.91 15.36
C SER A 102 7.89 6.37 14.86
N GLU A 103 7.94 5.89 13.61
CA GLU A 103 9.10 5.18 13.07
C GLU A 103 10.08 6.09 12.31
N TRP A 104 9.62 7.22 11.75
CA TRP A 104 10.42 8.08 10.86
C TRP A 104 10.59 9.53 11.39
N GLN A 105 11.33 9.73 12.50
CA GLN A 105 11.66 11.08 13.02
C GLN A 105 12.98 11.68 12.48
N ASN A 106 12.96 12.99 12.16
CA ASN A 106 14.03 14.00 11.93
C ASN A 106 15.26 13.70 11.02
N ASP A 107 15.75 12.46 10.90
CA ASP A 107 16.83 12.04 9.97
C ASP A 107 16.36 11.01 8.94
N SER A 108 15.04 10.90 8.82
CA SER A 108 14.33 9.75 8.30
C SER A 108 14.08 9.82 6.79
N LEU A 109 14.13 11.01 6.20
CA LEU A 109 13.82 11.26 4.78
C LEU A 109 14.83 10.60 3.82
N LYS A 110 16.13 10.76 4.09
CA LYS A 110 17.17 10.10 3.28
C LYS A 110 17.06 8.58 3.35
N LYS A 111 16.80 8.06 4.55
CA LYS A 111 16.61 6.62 4.78
C LYS A 111 15.36 6.10 4.09
N LEU A 112 14.28 6.88 4.11
CA LEU A 112 13.03 6.56 3.42
C LEU A 112 13.24 6.50 1.90
N LYS A 113 13.89 7.51 1.33
CA LYS A 113 14.22 7.51 -0.10
C LYS A 113 15.06 6.29 -0.46
N MET A 114 16.11 5.99 0.31
CA MET A 114 16.91 4.79 0.11
C MET A 114 16.10 3.50 0.21
N ALA A 115 15.15 3.41 1.14
CA ALA A 115 14.28 2.25 1.31
C ALA A 115 13.34 2.07 0.09
N ILE A 116 12.75 3.16 -0.39
CA ILE A 116 11.92 3.16 -1.60
C ILE A 116 12.77 2.74 -2.81
N ASP A 117 13.95 3.31 -2.98
CA ASP A 117 14.87 2.98 -4.07
C ASP A 117 15.27 1.49 -4.03
N GLN A 118 15.58 0.97 -2.85
CA GLN A 118 15.91 -0.46 -2.66
C GLN A 118 14.73 -1.36 -2.99
N LEU A 119 13.52 -1.02 -2.52
CA LEU A 119 12.32 -1.80 -2.81
C LEU A 119 12.01 -1.81 -4.31
N VAL A 120 12.02 -0.64 -4.95
CA VAL A 120 11.79 -0.49 -6.39
C VAL A 120 12.84 -1.27 -7.19
N ASN A 121 14.12 -1.17 -6.84
CA ASN A 121 15.17 -1.94 -7.48
C ASN A 121 14.98 -3.44 -7.28
N TRP A 122 14.58 -3.88 -6.08
CA TRP A 122 14.30 -5.29 -5.82
C TRP A 122 13.13 -5.78 -6.68
N LEU A 123 12.03 -5.03 -6.76
CA LEU A 123 10.86 -5.36 -7.58
C LEU A 123 11.16 -5.43 -9.09
N ASN A 124 12.05 -4.56 -9.57
CA ASN A 124 12.47 -4.55 -10.98
C ASN A 124 13.43 -5.70 -11.31
N ASN A 125 14.27 -6.13 -10.36
CA ASN A 125 15.27 -7.19 -10.58
C ASN A 125 14.78 -8.60 -10.18
N SER A 126 13.74 -8.72 -9.35
CA SER A 126 13.14 -10.00 -8.97
C SER A 126 12.24 -10.60 -10.05
N LYS A 127 11.96 -9.85 -11.11
CA LYS A 127 11.23 -10.30 -12.32
C LYS A 127 12.14 -10.90 -13.41
N SER A 128 13.42 -11.14 -13.14
CA SER A 128 14.35 -11.82 -14.07
C SER A 128 14.40 -13.33 -13.89
#